data_AF-A0A135L2Q8-F1
#
_entry.id   AF-A0A135L2Q8-F1
#
_cell.length_a   1.000
_cell.length_b   1.000
_cell.length_c   1.000
_cell.angle_alpha   90.00
_cell.angle_beta   90.00
_cell.angle_gamma   90.00
#
_symmetry.space_group_name_H-M   'P 1'
#
loop_
_entity.id
_entity.type
_entity.pdbx_description
1 polymer ?
#
loop_
_entity_poly.entity_id
_entity_poly.type
_entity_poly.pdbx_seq_one_letter_code
_entity_poly.pdbx_strand_id
1 'polypeptide(L)'
;MIIIFVTFFVTFVFFPFYQRFLIRFGSLRFNFQKQIIPVSFGGFIFLIESIIIYLFQLNENRYIWISLLIITLIGTYDDLFGDTKVKGLRGHIKAFFHGKITSGFLKAAIGGLIALFLAIYIGDSNLVKVTNFLLILFMINTINLFDLRPGRALKVFLFYFFVKHI
;
A
#
# COMPACT_ATOMS: atom_id res chain seq x y z
N MET A 1 5.51 -22.13 -3.25
CA MET A 1 6.22 -22.16 -1.94
C MET A 1 7.65 -21.63 -2.02
N ILE A 2 8.50 -22.11 -2.94
CA ILE A 2 9.92 -21.68 -3.03
C ILE A 2 10.06 -20.16 -3.20
N ILE A 3 9.31 -19.55 -4.13
CA ILE A 3 9.38 -18.11 -4.40
C ILE A 3 9.02 -17.28 -3.15
N ILE A 4 7.97 -17.66 -2.42
CA ILE A 4 7.56 -16.99 -1.18
C ILE A 4 8.69 -17.03 -0.14
N PHE A 5 9.35 -18.19 0.00
CA PHE A 5 10.47 -18.35 0.92
C PHE A 5 11.67 -17.48 0.50
N VAL A 6 11.99 -17.45 -0.79
CA VAL A 6 13.06 -16.59 -1.34
C VAL A 6 12.75 -15.11 -1.09
N THR A 7 11.54 -14.64 -1.41
CA THR A 7 11.12 -13.26 -1.17
C THR A 7 11.21 -12.90 0.32
N PHE A 8 10.73 -13.76 1.20
CA PHE A 8 10.83 -13.55 2.65
C PHE A 8 12.29 -13.48 3.11
N PHE A 9 13.12 -14.43 2.67
CA PHE A 9 14.53 -14.49 3.04
C PHE A 9 15.29 -13.24 2.59
N VAL A 10 15.12 -12.82 1.33
CA VAL A 10 15.74 -11.59 0.79
C VAL A 10 15.26 -10.38 1.59
N THR A 11 13.96 -10.26 1.83
CA THR A 11 13.39 -9.16 2.63
C THR A 11 14.02 -9.11 4.02
N PHE A 12 14.14 -10.25 4.69
CA PHE A 12 14.73 -10.35 6.02
C PHE A 12 16.22 -9.94 6.05
N VAL A 13 17.01 -10.40 5.08
CA VAL A 13 18.44 -10.07 4.97
C VAL A 13 18.66 -8.58 4.73
N PHE A 14 17.86 -7.96 3.85
CA PHE A 14 18.03 -6.55 3.49
C PHE A 14 17.30 -5.56 4.42
N PHE A 15 16.36 -6.04 5.24
CA PHE A 15 15.61 -5.24 6.19
C PHE A 15 16.47 -4.27 7.05
N PRO A 16 17.55 -4.71 7.74
CA PRO A 16 18.35 -3.80 8.57
C PRO A 16 19.10 -2.74 7.77
N PHE A 17 19.38 -2.98 6.49
CA PHE A 17 20.00 -1.99 5.61
C PHE A 17 19.00 -0.93 5.19
N TYR A 18 17.81 -1.36 4.75
CA TYR A 18 16.73 -0.44 4.36
C TYR A 18 16.24 0.39 5.56
N GLN A 19 16.15 -0.21 6.74
CA GLN A 19 15.84 0.50 7.97
C GLN A 19 16.83 1.64 8.24
N ARG A 20 18.14 1.37 8.12
CA ARG A 20 19.19 2.40 8.29
C ARG A 20 19.10 3.49 7.22
N PHE A 21 18.77 3.13 5.98
CA PHE A 21 18.51 4.08 4.91
C PHE A 21 17.34 5.02 5.25
N LEU A 22 16.20 4.49 5.70
CA LEU A 22 15.02 5.30 6.08
C LEU A 22 15.34 6.26 7.23
N ILE A 23 16.11 5.81 8.23
CA ILE A 23 16.55 6.65 9.34
C ILE A 23 17.41 7.82 8.83
N ARG A 24 18.37 7.57 7.93
CA ARG A 24 19.21 8.62 7.32
C ARG A 24 18.41 9.56 6.43
N PHE A 25 17.41 9.04 5.73
CA PHE A 25 16.51 9.83 4.88
C PHE A 25 15.54 10.69 5.70
N GLY A 26 15.41 10.46 7.01
CA GLY A 26 14.48 11.19 7.87
C GLY A 26 13.03 10.72 7.76
N SER A 27 12.78 9.55 7.17
CA SER A 27 11.46 8.92 7.13
C SER A 27 11.11 8.34 8.51
N LEU A 28 10.76 9.23 9.44
CA LEU A 28 10.57 8.94 10.86
C LEU A 28 9.20 9.43 11.34
N ARG A 29 8.52 8.63 12.17
CA ARG A 29 7.26 9.01 12.83
C ARG A 29 7.21 8.47 14.26
N PHE A 30 6.38 9.11 15.09
CA PHE A 30 6.01 8.58 16.39
C PHE A 30 5.04 7.42 16.25
N ASN A 31 5.33 6.31 16.91
CA ASN A 31 4.38 5.19 17.04
C ASN A 31 3.36 5.45 18.16
N PHE A 32 2.44 4.50 18.37
CA PHE A 32 1.44 4.54 19.45
C PHE A 32 2.05 4.70 20.86
N GLN A 33 3.29 4.23 21.07
CA GLN A 33 4.04 4.35 22.32
C GLN A 33 4.90 5.63 22.38
N LYS A 34 4.72 6.57 21.45
CA LYS A 34 5.51 7.81 21.31
C LYS A 34 7.02 7.57 21.11
N GLN A 35 7.39 6.41 20.58
CA GLN A 35 8.76 6.14 20.15
C GLN A 35 8.92 6.49 18.68
N ILE A 36 10.06 7.08 18.34
CA ILE A 36 10.40 7.39 16.95
C ILE A 36 10.80 6.09 16.25
N ILE A 37 10.11 5.76 15.17
CA ILE A 37 10.38 4.60 14.34
C ILE A 37 10.49 5.01 12.87
N PRO A 38 11.29 4.29 12.06
CA PRO A 38 11.25 4.44 10.62
C PRO A 38 9.91 3.99 10.05
N VAL A 39 9.44 4.66 8.99
CA VAL A 39 8.19 4.36 8.29
C VAL A 39 8.39 4.25 6.77
N SER A 40 7.34 3.86 6.05
CA SER A 40 7.31 3.73 4.58
C SER A 40 8.06 2.52 4.01
N PHE A 41 7.96 1.36 4.67
CA PHE A 41 8.56 0.11 4.19
C PHE A 41 7.88 -0.48 2.94
N GLY A 42 6.69 0.00 2.55
CA GLY A 42 5.95 -0.54 1.40
C GLY A 42 6.72 -0.49 0.09
N GLY A 43 7.44 0.62 -0.17
CA GLY A 43 8.28 0.75 -1.36
C GLY A 43 9.42 -0.28 -1.42
N PHE A 44 10.00 -0.65 -0.28
CA PHE A 44 11.02 -1.69 -0.20
C PHE A 44 10.48 -3.08 -0.48
N ILE A 45 9.31 -3.40 0.07
CA ILE A 45 8.64 -4.68 -0.19
C ILE A 45 8.33 -4.81 -1.68
N PHE A 46 7.71 -3.78 -2.28
CA PHE A 46 7.39 -3.78 -3.71
C PHE A 46 8.64 -3.90 -4.59
N LEU A 47 9.75 -3.23 -4.22
CA LEU A 47 11.01 -3.33 -4.95
C LEU A 47 11.56 -4.76 -4.94
N ILE A 48 11.58 -5.42 -3.78
CA ILE A 48 12.05 -6.81 -3.67
C ILE A 48 11.14 -7.73 -4.49
N GLU A 49 9.83 -7.61 -4.37
CA GLU A 49 8.88 -8.41 -5.14
C GLU A 49 9.09 -8.23 -6.65
N SER A 50 9.28 -7.00 -7.11
CA SER A 50 9.54 -6.68 -8.52
C SER A 50 10.83 -7.34 -9.02
N ILE A 51 11.90 -7.32 -8.23
CA ILE A 51 13.18 -7.98 -8.58
C ILE A 51 12.99 -9.50 -8.65
N ILE A 52 12.32 -10.11 -7.69
CA ILE A 52 12.08 -11.57 -7.68
C ILE A 52 11.24 -11.99 -8.87
N ILE A 53 10.17 -11.27 -9.19
CA ILE A 53 9.32 -11.55 -10.37
C ILE A 53 10.14 -11.51 -11.66
N TYR A 54 10.98 -10.48 -11.80
CA TYR A 54 11.86 -10.36 -12.96
C TYR A 54 12.86 -11.52 -13.05
N LEU A 55 13.55 -11.85 -11.94
CA LEU A 55 14.55 -12.92 -11.91
C LEU A 55 13.97 -14.31 -12.17
N PHE A 56 12.77 -14.57 -11.67
CA PHE A 56 12.07 -15.85 -11.86
C PHE A 56 11.18 -15.87 -13.12
N GLN A 57 11.19 -14.80 -13.92
CA GLN A 57 10.41 -14.65 -15.14
C GLN A 57 8.92 -14.98 -14.95
N LEU A 58 8.35 -14.56 -13.81
CA LEU A 58 6.95 -14.84 -13.50
C LEU A 58 6.06 -14.03 -14.45
N ASN A 59 5.14 -14.74 -15.13
CA ASN A 59 4.25 -14.12 -16.09
C ASN A 59 3.14 -13.36 -15.37
N GLU A 60 3.35 -12.07 -15.26
CA GLU A 60 2.52 -11.20 -14.47
C GLU A 60 1.83 -10.14 -15.34
N ASN A 61 0.60 -9.76 -14.96
CA ASN A 61 -0.15 -8.79 -15.73
C ASN A 61 0.42 -7.38 -15.55
N ARG A 62 1.05 -6.83 -16.59
CA ARG A 62 1.68 -5.49 -16.57
C ARG A 62 0.77 -4.37 -16.05
N TYR A 63 -0.53 -4.42 -16.35
CA TYR A 63 -1.46 -3.36 -15.93
C TYR A 63 -1.75 -3.42 -14.43
N ILE A 64 -1.80 -4.64 -13.87
CA ILE A 64 -1.91 -4.84 -12.43
C ILE A 64 -0.62 -4.35 -11.75
N TRP A 65 0.55 -4.69 -12.30
CA TRP A 65 1.84 -4.27 -11.74
C TRP A 65 2.07 -2.76 -11.77
N ILE A 66 1.73 -2.09 -12.87
CA ILE A 66 1.76 -0.63 -12.95
C ILE A 66 0.80 -0.02 -11.93
N SER A 67 -0.38 -0.61 -11.75
CA SER A 67 -1.36 -0.16 -10.77
C SER A 67 -0.82 -0.28 -9.33
N LEU A 68 -0.17 -1.39 -9.00
CA LEU A 68 0.47 -1.61 -7.71
C LEU A 68 1.64 -0.66 -7.47
N LEU A 69 2.45 -0.38 -8.51
CA LEU A 69 3.53 0.60 -8.45
C LEU A 69 2.97 2.00 -8.11
N ILE A 70 1.93 2.43 -8.83
CA ILE A 70 1.30 3.75 -8.60
C ILE A 70 0.74 3.85 -7.18
N ILE A 71 0.02 2.81 -6.70
CA ILE A 71 -0.50 2.75 -5.32
C ILE A 71 0.65 2.80 -4.29
N THR A 72 1.75 2.10 -4.55
CA THR A 72 2.93 2.08 -3.66
C THR A 72 3.61 3.45 -3.62
N LEU A 73 3.78 4.10 -4.77
CA LEU A 73 4.37 5.44 -4.85
C LEU A 73 3.51 6.47 -4.11
N ILE A 74 2.20 6.48 -4.34
CA ILE A 74 1.32 7.45 -3.66
C ILE A 74 1.19 7.16 -2.16
N GLY A 75 1.20 5.89 -1.76
CA GLY A 75 1.25 5.49 -0.35
C GLY A 75 2.53 5.96 0.33
N THR A 76 3.68 5.75 -0.31
CA THR A 76 4.99 6.22 0.18
C THR A 76 5.03 7.75 0.28
N TYR A 77 4.50 8.46 -0.73
CA TYR A 77 4.38 9.91 -0.69
C TYR A 77 3.51 10.38 0.48
N ASP A 78 2.37 9.74 0.72
CA ASP A 78 1.48 10.08 1.84
C ASP A 78 2.12 9.81 3.21
N ASP A 79 2.90 8.75 3.37
CA ASP A 79 3.59 8.49 4.62
C ASP A 79 4.65 9.57 4.95
N LEU A 80 5.40 10.00 3.92
CA LEU A 80 6.46 11.01 4.02
C LEU A 80 5.90 12.42 4.25
N PHE A 81 4.90 12.81 3.44
CA PHE A 81 4.38 14.19 3.40
C PHE A 81 2.98 14.35 4.03
N GLY A 82 2.48 13.30 4.67
CA GLY A 82 1.19 13.25 5.36
C GLY A 82 0.97 14.40 6.35
N ASP A 83 -0.10 15.17 6.14
CA ASP A 83 -0.52 16.23 7.05
C ASP A 83 -1.28 15.65 8.25
N THR A 84 -0.74 15.83 9.46
CA THR A 84 -1.38 15.32 10.69
C THR A 84 -2.59 16.14 11.14
N LYS A 85 -2.77 17.35 10.60
CA LYS A 85 -3.85 18.29 10.99
C LYS A 85 -5.16 18.02 10.27
N VAL A 86 -5.09 17.54 9.02
CA VAL A 86 -6.27 17.21 8.22
C VAL A 86 -6.46 15.71 8.25
N LYS A 87 -7.56 15.25 8.86
CA LYS A 87 -7.87 13.82 8.98
C LYS A 87 -9.20 13.47 8.32
N GLY A 88 -9.26 12.27 7.79
CA GLY A 88 -10.45 11.68 7.19
C GLY A 88 -10.81 12.29 5.84
N LEU A 89 -11.58 11.54 5.05
CA LEU A 89 -11.94 11.90 3.68
C LEU A 89 -12.64 13.26 3.61
N ARG A 90 -13.58 13.54 4.52
CA ARG A 90 -14.29 14.83 4.60
C ARG A 90 -13.34 16.00 4.85
N GLY A 91 -12.30 15.81 5.67
CA GLY A 91 -11.30 16.84 5.94
C GLY A 91 -10.47 17.15 4.70
N HIS A 92 -10.00 16.12 4.00
CA HIS A 92 -9.22 16.26 2.77
C HIS A 92 -10.04 16.89 1.64
N ILE A 93 -11.30 16.50 1.47
CA ILE A 93 -12.23 17.10 0.50
C ILE A 93 -12.49 18.58 0.84
N LYS A 94 -12.75 18.89 2.12
CA LYS A 94 -12.94 20.28 2.55
C LYS A 94 -11.69 21.11 2.23
N ALA A 95 -10.49 20.62 2.57
CA ALA A 95 -9.24 21.30 2.28
C ALA A 95 -9.06 21.55 0.77
N PHE A 96 -9.40 20.57 -0.07
CA PHE A 96 -9.36 20.69 -1.52
C PHE A 96 -10.25 21.84 -2.03
N PHE A 97 -11.50 21.92 -1.55
CA PHE A 97 -12.41 23.02 -1.89
C PHE A 97 -11.96 24.40 -1.37
N HIS A 98 -11.04 24.44 -0.40
CA HIS A 98 -10.38 25.68 0.06
C HIS A 98 -9.03 25.91 -0.65
N GLY A 99 -8.75 25.22 -1.76
CA GLY A 99 -7.54 25.39 -2.57
C GLY A 99 -6.30 24.65 -2.05
N LYS A 100 -6.43 23.78 -1.04
CA LYS A 100 -5.32 23.00 -0.48
C LYS A 100 -5.41 21.53 -0.88
N ILE A 101 -4.54 21.11 -1.79
CA ILE A 101 -4.35 19.68 -2.10
C ILE A 101 -3.50 19.05 -1.00
N THR A 102 -4.03 18.00 -0.37
CA THR A 102 -3.34 17.25 0.68
C THR A 102 -2.86 15.90 0.13
N SER A 103 -1.82 15.32 0.72
CA SER A 103 -1.34 13.99 0.34
C SER A 103 -2.45 12.92 0.47
N GLY A 104 -3.25 12.99 1.52
CA GLY A 104 -4.39 12.10 1.74
C GLY A 104 -5.48 12.25 0.68
N PHE A 105 -5.71 13.47 0.17
CA PHE A 105 -6.59 13.67 -0.99
C PHE A 105 -6.03 12.99 -2.24
N LEU A 106 -4.74 13.21 -2.52
CA LEU A 106 -4.09 12.62 -3.69
C LEU A 106 -4.09 11.08 -3.63
N LYS A 107 -3.84 10.50 -2.46
CA LYS A 107 -3.94 9.05 -2.19
C LYS A 107 -5.34 8.52 -2.43
N ALA A 108 -6.37 9.20 -1.94
CA ALA A 108 -7.75 8.80 -2.15
C ALA A 108 -8.17 8.90 -3.63
N ALA A 109 -7.81 9.99 -4.30
CA ALA A 109 -8.15 10.23 -5.71
C ALA A 109 -7.44 9.21 -6.63
N ILE A 110 -6.12 9.08 -6.52
CA ILE A 110 -5.34 8.14 -7.34
C ILE A 110 -5.74 6.70 -7.01
N GLY A 111 -5.88 6.35 -5.74
CA GLY A 111 -6.33 5.01 -5.34
C GLY A 111 -7.72 4.67 -5.89
N GLY A 112 -8.64 5.64 -5.91
CA GLY A 112 -9.96 5.48 -6.52
C GLY A 112 -9.90 5.31 -8.04
N LEU A 113 -9.08 6.10 -8.74
CA LEU A 113 -8.89 5.95 -10.20
C LEU A 113 -8.29 4.60 -10.57
N ILE A 114 -7.29 4.14 -9.81
CA ILE A 114 -6.68 2.82 -10.01
C ILE A 114 -7.70 1.70 -9.71
N ALA A 115 -8.49 1.82 -8.64
CA ALA A 115 -9.54 0.87 -8.33
C ALA A 115 -10.57 0.77 -9.48
N LEU A 116 -10.97 1.91 -10.05
CA LEU A 116 -11.91 1.96 -11.17
C LEU A 116 -11.30 1.33 -12.42
N PHE A 117 -10.05 1.68 -12.74
CA PHE A 117 -9.33 1.10 -13.87
C PHE A 117 -9.24 -0.42 -13.77
N LEU A 118 -8.77 -0.94 -12.63
CA LEU A 118 -8.65 -2.39 -12.41
C LEU A 118 -10.00 -3.10 -12.44
N ALA A 119 -11.03 -2.48 -11.88
CA ALA A 119 -12.38 -3.04 -11.90
C ALA A 119 -12.92 -3.21 -13.31
N ILE A 120 -12.74 -2.21 -14.18
CA ILE A 120 -13.12 -2.27 -15.60
C ILE A 120 -12.26 -3.28 -16.35
N TYR A 121 -10.96 -3.32 -16.06
CA TYR A 121 -10.00 -4.19 -16.75
C TYR A 121 -10.20 -5.68 -16.44
N ILE A 122 -10.56 -6.01 -15.19
CA ILE A 122 -10.72 -7.40 -14.72
C ILE A 122 -12.16 -7.90 -14.86
N GLY A 123 -13.16 -7.00 -14.78
CA GLY A 123 -14.56 -7.38 -14.69
C GLY A 123 -15.24 -7.61 -16.04
N ASP A 124 -15.88 -8.77 -16.20
CA ASP A 124 -16.60 -9.12 -17.44
C ASP A 124 -17.99 -8.46 -17.55
N SER A 125 -18.72 -8.36 -16.44
CA SER A 125 -20.07 -7.77 -16.40
C SER A 125 -20.12 -6.48 -15.59
N ASN A 126 -21.14 -5.64 -15.83
CA ASN A 126 -21.30 -4.38 -15.09
C ASN A 126 -21.41 -4.60 -13.57
N LEU A 127 -22.10 -5.67 -13.15
CA LEU A 127 -22.19 -6.02 -11.73
C LEU A 127 -20.81 -6.36 -11.16
N VAL A 128 -20.03 -7.18 -11.86
CA VAL A 128 -18.66 -7.56 -11.44
C VAL A 128 -17.75 -6.33 -11.38
N LYS A 129 -17.84 -5.41 -12.35
CA LYS A 129 -17.07 -4.15 -12.34
C LYS A 129 -17.41 -3.30 -11.11
N VAL A 130 -18.68 -3.12 -10.80
CA VAL A 130 -19.09 -2.36 -9.61
C VAL A 130 -18.60 -3.04 -8.32
N THR A 131 -18.77 -4.36 -8.22
CA THR A 131 -18.29 -5.14 -7.07
C THR A 131 -16.77 -5.05 -6.91
N ASN A 132 -16.00 -5.22 -7.99
CA ASN A 132 -14.54 -5.12 -7.96
C ASN A 132 -14.08 -3.72 -7.57
N PHE A 133 -14.72 -2.68 -8.10
CA PHE A 133 -14.41 -1.29 -7.75
C PHE A 133 -14.58 -1.05 -6.25
N LEU A 134 -15.75 -1.40 -5.70
CA LEU A 134 -16.04 -1.25 -4.28
C LEU A 134 -15.09 -2.10 -3.43
N LEU A 135 -14.81 -3.34 -3.85
CA LEU A 135 -13.91 -4.24 -3.14
C LEU A 135 -12.50 -3.65 -3.04
N ILE A 136 -11.91 -3.24 -4.16
CA ILE A 136 -10.55 -2.68 -4.19
C ILE A 136 -10.50 -1.39 -3.38
N LEU A 137 -11.46 -0.48 -3.59
CA LEU A 137 -11.55 0.79 -2.88
C LEU A 137 -11.66 0.57 -1.36
N PHE A 138 -12.52 -0.35 -0.91
CA PHE A 138 -12.67 -0.64 0.51
C PHE A 138 -11.46 -1.39 1.07
N MET A 139 -10.82 -2.28 0.34
CA MET A 139 -9.63 -3.01 0.83
C MET A 139 -8.45 -2.06 1.06
N ILE A 140 -8.20 -1.13 0.13
CA ILE A 140 -7.15 -0.10 0.30
C ILE A 140 -7.37 0.69 1.60
N ASN A 141 -8.61 1.07 1.88
CA ASN A 141 -8.94 1.82 3.10
C ASN A 141 -8.94 0.93 4.36
N THR A 142 -9.42 -0.32 4.25
CA THR A 142 -9.59 -1.25 5.37
C THR A 142 -8.23 -1.69 5.93
N ILE A 143 -7.27 -2.03 5.08
CA ILE A 143 -5.92 -2.43 5.54
C ILE A 143 -5.28 -1.27 6.31
N ASN A 144 -5.41 -0.03 5.82
CA ASN A 144 -4.91 1.16 6.51
C ASN A 144 -5.59 1.40 7.88
N LEU A 145 -6.86 1.00 8.06
CA LEU A 145 -7.54 1.10 9.37
C LEU A 145 -7.03 0.07 10.39
N PHE A 146 -6.56 -1.09 9.92
CA PHE A 146 -5.95 -2.08 10.80
C PHE A 146 -4.54 -1.66 11.26
N ASP A 147 -3.86 -0.77 10.52
CA ASP A 147 -2.50 -0.31 10.78
C ASP A 147 -2.39 0.78 11.87
N LEU A 148 -3.06 0.56 13.00
CA LEU A 148 -3.01 1.48 14.16
C LEU A 148 -2.15 0.94 15.31
N ARG A 149 -1.83 -0.36 15.30
CA ARG A 149 -0.98 -1.03 16.32
C ARG A 149 -0.12 -2.09 15.64
N PRO A 150 1.08 -2.36 16.17
CA PRO A 150 2.05 -3.25 15.53
C PRO A 150 1.45 -4.62 15.22
N GLY A 151 1.66 -5.07 13.98
CA GLY A 151 1.31 -6.40 13.51
C GLY A 151 -0.18 -6.65 13.21
N ARG A 152 -1.09 -5.69 13.43
CA ARG A 152 -2.53 -5.89 13.16
C ARG A 152 -2.84 -6.08 11.68
N ALA A 153 -2.36 -5.17 10.82
CA ALA A 153 -2.56 -5.28 9.38
C ALA A 153 -1.98 -6.60 8.82
N LEU A 154 -0.78 -6.98 9.26
CA LEU A 154 -0.15 -8.24 8.88
C LEU A 154 -0.96 -9.46 9.33
N LYS A 155 -1.49 -9.48 10.56
CA LYS A 155 -2.35 -10.58 11.04
C LYS A 155 -3.61 -10.74 10.18
N VAL A 156 -4.27 -9.64 9.82
CA VAL A 156 -5.46 -9.67 8.96
C VAL A 156 -5.10 -10.18 7.56
N PHE A 157 -3.97 -9.71 7.01
CA PHE A 157 -3.47 -10.19 5.72
C PHE A 157 -3.16 -11.70 5.75
N LEU A 158 -2.43 -12.18 6.75
CA LEU A 158 -2.10 -13.60 6.89
C LEU A 158 -3.35 -14.46 7.08
N PHE A 159 -4.31 -14.01 7.88
CA PHE A 159 -5.59 -14.70 8.05
C PHE A 159 -6.30 -14.87 6.70
N TYR A 160 -6.43 -13.78 5.93
CA TYR A 160 -7.04 -13.85 4.59
C TYR A 160 -6.26 -14.77 3.65
N PHE A 161 -4.92 -14.68 3.66
CA PHE A 161 -4.06 -15.50 2.82
C PHE A 161 -4.28 -17.00 3.08
N PHE A 162 -4.27 -17.43 4.35
CA PHE A 162 -4.47 -18.84 4.70
C PHE A 162 -5.88 -19.33 4.39
N VAL A 163 -6.92 -18.54 4.71
CA VAL A 163 -8.32 -18.95 4.41
C VAL A 163 -8.56 -19.15 2.92
N LYS A 164 -7.91 -18.38 2.05
CA LYS A 164 -8.01 -18.55 0.59
C LYS A 164 -7.29 -19.82 0.07
N HIS A 165 -6.32 -20.35 0.82
CA HIS A 165 -5.44 -21.44 0.39
C HIS A 165 -5.68 -22.75 1.14
N ILE A 166 -6.75 -22.82 1.94
CA ILE A 166 -7.35 -24.04 2.50
C ILE A 166 -8.47 -24.47 1.56
#